data_AF-A0A1Q6NEN7-F1
#
_entry.id   AF-A0A1Q6NEN7-F1
#
_cell.length_a   1.000
_cell.length_b   1.000
_cell.length_c   1.000
_cell.angle_alpha   90.00
_cell.angle_beta   90.00
_cell.angle_gamma   90.00
#
_symmetry.space_group_name_H-M   'P 1'
#
loop_
_entity.id
_entity.type
_entity.pdbx_description
1 polymer ?
#
loop_
_entity_poly.entity_id
_entity_poly.type
_entity_poly.pdbx_seq_one_letter_code
_entity_poly.pdbx_strand_id
1 'polypeptide(L)'
;MMYPFMTLNDDTEITHSEMKADGSVKVYIETPDEVGGFHNATCWLPAYKWENIEGYSDTEISYFKQLIRKNAHLIIEFSQEGGVLNAATS
;
A
#
# COMPACT_ATOMS: atom_id res chain seq x y z
N MET A 1 0.55 -2.22 13.24
CA MET A 1 1.90 -2.06 12.67
C MET A 1 1.79 -1.89 11.14
N MET A 2 2.88 -1.59 10.41
CA MET A 2 2.89 -1.63 8.93
C MET A 2 3.63 -2.89 8.46
N TYR A 3 3.14 -3.54 7.42
CA TYR A 3 3.64 -4.81 6.88
C TYR A 3 3.94 -4.66 5.39
N PRO A 4 5.04 -5.25 4.90
CA PRO A 4 5.35 -5.24 3.48
C PRO A 4 4.33 -6.06 2.69
N PHE A 5 3.90 -5.53 1.55
CA PHE A 5 3.07 -6.23 0.57
C PHE A 5 3.88 -6.57 -0.68
N MET A 6 4.56 -5.56 -1.26
CA MET A 6 5.28 -5.70 -2.52
C MET A 6 6.33 -4.59 -2.68
N THR A 7 7.50 -4.96 -3.20
CA THR A 7 8.53 -4.04 -3.69
C THR A 7 8.55 -4.08 -5.22
N LEU A 8 8.55 -2.92 -5.88
CA LEU A 8 8.64 -2.80 -7.35
C LEU A 8 10.09 -2.63 -7.81
N ASN A 9 10.31 -2.69 -9.13
CA ASN A 9 11.65 -2.64 -9.72
C ASN A 9 12.37 -1.28 -9.55
N ASP A 10 11.62 -0.23 -9.24
CA ASP A 10 12.12 1.14 -8.99
C ASP A 10 12.27 1.42 -7.49
N ASP A 11 12.38 0.37 -6.68
CA ASP A 11 12.44 0.43 -5.21
C ASP A 11 11.19 1.06 -4.56
N THR A 12 10.06 1.15 -5.28
CA THR A 12 8.79 1.52 -4.68
C THR A 12 8.34 0.42 -3.70
N GLU A 13 8.13 0.81 -2.45
CA GLU A 13 7.62 -0.02 -1.38
C GLU A 13 6.11 0.17 -1.21
N ILE A 14 5.36 -0.92 -1.23
CA ILE A 14 3.94 -0.94 -0.90
C ILE A 14 3.78 -1.69 0.41
N THR A 15 3.29 -0.99 1.43
CA THR A 15 3.03 -1.54 2.75
C THR A 15 1.56 -1.38 3.13
N HIS A 16 1.09 -2.19 4.07
CA HIS A 16 -0.27 -2.07 4.61
C HIS A 16 -0.30 -2.16 6.13
N SER A 17 -1.31 -1.57 6.76
CA SER A 17 -1.55 -1.76 8.19
C SER A 17 -2.21 -3.11 8.48
N GLU A 18 -2.25 -3.50 9.76
CA GLU A 18 -3.32 -4.39 10.23
C GLU A 18 -4.70 -3.81 9.90
N MET A 19 -5.70 -4.69 9.82
CA MET A 19 -7.09 -4.29 9.75
C MET A 19 -7.46 -3.56 11.05
N LYS A 20 -8.00 -2.36 10.91
CA LYS A 20 -8.54 -1.61 12.04
C LYS A 20 -9.89 -2.20 12.47
N ALA A 21 -10.34 -1.84 13.68
CA ALA A 21 -11.62 -2.29 14.23
C ALA A 21 -12.85 -1.89 13.37
N ASP A 22 -12.73 -0.82 12.57
CA ASP A 22 -13.76 -0.39 11.62
C ASP A 22 -13.68 -1.11 10.25
N GLY A 23 -12.79 -2.10 10.12
CA GLY A 23 -12.54 -2.84 8.88
C GLY A 23 -11.65 -2.11 7.88
N SER A 24 -11.16 -0.90 8.19
CA SER A 24 -10.31 -0.15 7.29
C SER A 24 -8.86 -0.63 7.33
N VAL A 25 -8.20 -0.59 6.17
CA VAL A 25 -6.78 -0.93 6.01
C VAL A 25 -6.08 0.25 5.35
N LYS A 26 -5.01 0.74 5.98
CA LYS A 26 -4.14 1.75 5.38
C LYS A 26 -3.19 1.05 4.43
N VAL A 27 -3.11 1.51 3.19
CA VAL A 27 -2.05 1.14 2.25
C VAL A 27 -1.17 2.37 2.05
N TYR A 28 0.13 2.18 2.16
CA TYR A 28 1.13 3.24 2.02
C TYR A 28 2.12 2.86 0.93
N ILE A 29 2.39 3.82 0.04
CA ILE A 29 3.25 3.66 -1.13
C ILE A 29 4.34 4.71 -1.00
N GLU A 30 5.60 4.29 -1.05
CA GLU A 30 6.76 5.19 -1.03
C GLU A 30 7.75 4.79 -2.10
N THR A 31 8.25 5.76 -2.86
CA THR A 31 9.32 5.59 -3.85
C THR A 31 10.47 6.53 -3.49
N PRO A 32 11.71 6.04 -3.35
CA PRO A 32 12.86 6.91 -3.16
C PRO A 32 12.99 7.94 -4.28
N ASP A 33 13.27 9.19 -3.95
CA ASP A 33 13.58 10.22 -4.95
C ASP A 33 15.11 10.35 -5.18
N GLU A 34 15.49 11.05 -6.25
CA GLU A 34 16.90 11.22 -6.63
C GLU A 34 17.71 12.14 -5.68
N VAL A 35 17.04 12.90 -4.81
CA VAL A 35 17.65 13.88 -3.90
C VAL A 35 17.65 13.41 -2.44
N GLY A 36 17.29 12.15 -2.18
CA GLY A 36 17.32 11.53 -0.86
C GLY A 36 16.05 11.71 -0.02
N GLY A 37 14.95 12.15 -0.63
CA GLY A 37 13.58 12.12 -0.09
C GLY A 37 12.75 10.97 -0.67
N PHE A 38 11.42 11.12 -0.62
CA PHE A 38 10.47 10.09 -1.07
C PHE A 38 9.23 10.73 -1.71
N HIS A 39 8.77 10.15 -2.82
CA HIS A 39 7.39 10.30 -3.26
C HIS A 39 6.51 9.42 -2.36
N ASN A 40 5.30 9.87 -2.05
CA ASN A 40 4.40 9.10 -1.18
C ASN A 40 2.93 9.22 -1.58
N ALA A 41 2.18 8.17 -1.27
CA ALA A 41 0.73 8.13 -1.43
C ALA A 41 0.10 7.21 -0.37
N THR A 42 -1.06 7.63 0.16
CA THR A 42 -1.87 6.80 1.06
C THR A 42 -3.20 6.43 0.40
N CYS A 43 -3.60 5.17 0.50
CA CYS A 43 -4.93 4.69 0.13
C CYS A 43 -5.59 3.95 1.31
N TRP A 44 -6.84 4.28 1.62
CA TRP A 44 -7.65 3.56 2.60
C TRP A 44 -8.60 2.57 1.91
N LEU A 45 -8.41 1.29 2.18
CA LEU A 45 -9.30 0.21 1.75
C LEU A 45 -10.35 -0.10 2.84
N PRO A 46 -11.55 -0.61 2.46
CA PRO A 46 -12.04 -0.84 1.09
C PRO A 46 -12.64 0.43 0.44
N ALA A 47 -12.59 1.59 1.09
CA ALA A 47 -13.20 2.83 0.60
C ALA A 47 -12.52 3.42 -0.65
N TYR A 48 -11.30 2.97 -0.97
CA TYR A 48 -10.44 3.53 -2.03
C TYR A 48 -10.25 5.04 -1.88
N LYS A 49 -10.15 5.54 -0.65
CA LYS A 49 -9.91 6.96 -0.37
C LYS A 49 -8.42 7.22 -0.47
N TRP A 50 -8.03 8.09 -1.40
CA TRP A 50 -6.63 8.52 -1.58
C TRP A 50 -6.36 9.85 -0.89
N GLU A 51 -5.22 9.95 -0.23
CA GLU A 51 -4.75 11.16 0.45
C GLU A 51 -3.21 11.19 0.53
N ASN A 52 -2.64 12.34 0.88
CA ASN A 52 -1.19 12.54 0.99
C ASN A 52 -0.45 12.05 -0.27
N ILE A 53 -0.87 12.54 -1.43
CA ILE A 53 -0.21 12.24 -2.71
C ILE A 53 0.83 13.33 -2.94
N GLU A 54 2.11 12.95 -2.91
CA GLU A 54 3.23 13.86 -3.06
C GLU A 54 4.29 13.24 -4.00
N GLY A 55 4.80 14.03 -4.94
CA GLY A 55 5.85 13.61 -5.88
C GLY A 55 5.38 12.78 -7.08
N TYR A 56 4.22 12.11 -6.99
CA TYR A 56 3.68 11.34 -8.10
C TYR A 56 2.87 12.17 -9.10
N SER A 57 3.06 11.88 -10.39
CA SER A 57 2.20 12.33 -11.49
C SER A 57 0.85 11.61 -11.51
N ASP A 58 -0.10 12.17 -12.25
CA ASP A 58 -1.42 11.55 -12.45
C ASP A 58 -1.34 10.15 -13.07
N THR A 59 -0.37 9.92 -13.95
CA THR A 59 -0.15 8.62 -14.60
C THR A 59 0.34 7.58 -13.60
N GLU A 60 1.30 7.93 -12.74
CA GLU A 60 1.82 7.06 -11.68
C GLU A 60 0.71 6.73 -10.66
N ILE A 61 -0.05 7.73 -10.22
CA ILE A 61 -1.19 7.49 -9.32
C ILE A 61 -2.28 6.63 -9.97
N SER A 62 -2.52 6.78 -11.27
CA SER A 62 -3.45 5.91 -12.00
C SER A 62 -2.96 4.45 -12.02
N TYR A 63 -1.66 4.24 -12.21
CA TYR A 63 -1.04 2.91 -12.10
C TYR A 63 -1.25 2.31 -10.71
N PHE A 64 -0.91 3.04 -9.64
CA PHE A 64 -1.09 2.57 -8.27
C PHE A 64 -2.56 2.31 -7.92
N LYS A 65 -3.48 3.17 -8.35
CA LYS A 65 -4.94 2.94 -8.20
C LYS A 65 -5.36 1.61 -8.79
N GLN A 66 -4.89 1.29 -9.99
CA GLN A 66 -5.21 0.02 -10.63
C GLN A 66 -4.57 -1.17 -9.90
N LEU A 67 -3.29 -1.04 -9.51
CA LEU A 67 -2.54 -2.07 -8.80
C LEU A 67 -3.20 -2.41 -7.45
N ILE A 68 -3.52 -1.40 -6.64
CA ILE A 68 -4.19 -1.59 -5.35
C ILE A 68 -5.59 -2.18 -5.55
N ARG A 69 -6.35 -1.72 -6.55
CA ARG A 69 -7.68 -2.29 -6.83
C ARG A 69 -7.62 -3.77 -7.20
N LYS A 70 -6.65 -4.18 -8.00
CA LYS A 70 -6.47 -5.59 -8.40
C LYS A 70 -6.09 -6.49 -7.22
N ASN A 71 -5.36 -5.95 -6.24
CA ASN A 71 -4.83 -6.70 -5.11
C ASN A 71 -5.56 -6.45 -3.78
N ALA A 72 -6.61 -5.63 -3.77
CA ALA A 72 -7.28 -5.19 -2.53
C ALA A 72 -7.76 -6.36 -1.66
N HIS A 73 -8.26 -7.42 -2.29
CA HIS A 73 -8.69 -8.63 -1.58
C HIS A 73 -7.55 -9.29 -0.79
N LEU A 74 -6.36 -9.45 -1.39
CA LEU A 74 -5.18 -10.01 -0.74
C LEU A 74 -4.67 -9.10 0.39
N ILE A 75 -4.61 -7.80 0.14
CA ILE A 75 -4.16 -6.82 1.15
C ILE A 75 -5.08 -6.86 2.38
N ILE A 76 -6.40 -6.94 2.17
CA ILE A 76 -7.40 -7.02 3.24
C ILE A 76 -7.29 -8.35 3.99
N GLU A 77 -7.08 -9.47 3.30
CA GLU A 77 -6.85 -10.78 3.91
C GLU A 77 -5.60 -10.77 4.79
N PHE A 78 -4.45 -10.38 4.24
CA PHE A 78 -3.19 -10.33 4.98
C PHE A 78 -3.20 -9.33 6.14
N SER A 79 -4.00 -8.27 6.05
CA SER A 79 -4.15 -7.30 7.15
C SER A 79 -4.78 -7.90 8.42
N GLN A 80 -5.49 -9.02 8.32
CA GLN A 80 -6.09 -9.70 9.48
C GLN A 80 -5.10 -10.60 10.21
N GLU A 81 -4.03 -11.03 9.53
CA GLU A 81 -3.07 -12.02 10.04
C GLU A 81 -1.71 -11.42 10.38
N GLY A 82 -1.55 -10.10 10.25
CA GLY A 82 -0.26 -9.41 10.48
C GLY A 82 0.71 -9.56 9.30
N GLY A 83 0.19 -9.53 8.07
CA GLY A 83 0.97 -9.47 6.83
C GLY A 83 1.24 -10.82 6.17
N VAL A 84 1.80 -10.75 4.96
CA VAL A 84 2.04 -11.90 4.06
C VAL A 84 2.85 -13.02 4.73
N LEU A 85 3.82 -12.66 5.57
CA LEU A 85 4.74 -13.62 6.19
C LEU A 85 4.06 -14.50 7.25
N ASN A 86 2.97 -14.04 7.86
CA ASN A 86 2.20 -14.86 8.80
C ASN A 86 1.18 -15.76 8.09
N ALA A 87 0.69 -15.35 6.92
CA ALA A 87 -0.20 -16.18 6.09
C ALA A 87 0.50 -17.44 5.56
N ALA A 88 1.81 -17.39 5.32
CA ALA A 88 2.59 -18.55 4.87
C ALA A 88 2.77 -19.66 5.92
N THR A 89 2.41 -19.39 7.19
CA THR A 89 2.55 -20.31 8.32
C THR A 89 1.22 -20.83 8.88
N SER A 90 0.09 -20.46 8.27
CA SER A 90 -1.27 -20.83 8.71
C SER A 90 -1.86 -22.01 7.93
#